data_AF-A0A3D0WSB7-F1
#
_entry.id   AF-A0A3D0WSB7-F1
#
_cell.length_a   1.000
_cell.length_b   1.000
_cell.length_c   1.000
_cell.angle_alpha   90.00
_cell.angle_beta   90.00
_cell.angle_gamma   90.00
#
_symmetry.space_group_name_H-M   'P 1'
#
loop_
_entity.id
_entity.type
_entity.pdbx_description
1 polymer ?
#
loop_
_entity_poly.entity_id
_entity_poly.type
_entity_poly.pdbx_seq_one_letter_code
_entity_poly.pdbx_strand_id
1 'polypeptide(L)' 'MKYVEVNFICNPDSEIITDVLAAQLSDIGFESFVKSNTGLLAYVPEPTFSTEKIDTLLQ' A
#
# COMPACT_ATOMS: atom_id res chain seq x y z
N MET A 1 -9.72 1.18 -17.10
CA MET A 1 -8.45 0.69 -16.51
C MET A 1 -8.78 -0.10 -15.27
N LYS A 2 -8.15 -1.25 -15.04
CA LYS A 2 -8.38 -2.09 -13.85
C LYS A 2 -7.33 -1.79 -12.79
N TYR A 3 -7.78 -1.72 -11.56
CA TYR A 3 -6.95 -1.46 -10.39
C TYR A 3 -7.09 -2.60 -9.40
N VAL A 4 -6.00 -2.94 -8.75
CA VAL A 4 -5.96 -3.85 -7.61
C VAL A 4 -5.98 -2.99 -6.36
N GLU A 5 -6.94 -3.27 -5.49
CA GLU A 5 -7.01 -2.72 -4.14
C GLU A 5 -6.28 -3.68 -3.20
N VAL A 6 -5.38 -3.15 -2.39
CA VAL A 6 -4.65 -3.90 -1.37
C VAL A 6 -4.90 -3.24 -0.01
N ASN A 7 -5.37 -4.03 0.95
CA ASN A 7 -5.59 -3.58 2.31
C ASN A 7 -4.39 -3.93 3.20
N PHE A 8 -3.65 -2.92 3.62
CA PHE A 8 -2.53 -3.05 4.54
C PHE A 8 -3.00 -2.81 5.97
N ILE A 9 -2.91 -3.85 6.80
CA ILE A 9 -3.28 -3.81 8.21
C ILE A 9 -2.04 -3.40 9.02
N CYS A 10 -2.12 -2.26 9.70
CA CYS A 10 -1.04 -1.72 10.51
C CYS A 10 -1.35 -1.94 11.99
N ASN A 11 -0.38 -2.44 12.76
CA ASN A 11 -0.49 -2.56 14.21
C ASN A 11 0.85 -2.18 14.88
N PRO A 12 0.95 -1.04 15.59
CA PRO A 12 -0.14 -0.11 15.91
C PRO A 12 -0.68 0.62 14.68
N ASP A 13 -1.97 0.92 14.66
CA ASP A 13 -2.57 1.80 13.65
C ASP A 13 -2.18 3.25 13.98
N SER A 14 -1.12 3.73 13.32
CA SER A 14 -0.56 5.07 13.52
C SER A 14 -0.41 5.77 12.19
N GLU A 15 -0.72 7.07 12.18
CA GLU A 15 -0.58 7.93 11.01
C GLU A 15 0.85 7.94 10.45
N ILE A 16 1.85 7.91 11.34
CA ILE A 16 3.27 7.86 10.94
C ILE A 16 3.55 6.59 10.13
N ILE A 17 2.98 5.46 10.54
CA ILE A 17 3.18 4.18 9.85
C ILE A 17 2.48 4.21 8.50
N THR A 18 1.25 4.70 8.43
CA THR A 18 0.51 4.79 7.16
C THR A 18 1.16 5.76 6.18
N ASP A 19 1.74 6.86 6.65
CA ASP A 19 2.41 7.84 5.80
C ASP A 19 3.72 7.31 5.22
N VAL A 20 4.54 6.66 6.06
CA VAL A 20 5.77 6.01 5.60
C VAL A 20 5.45 4.89 4.63
N LEU A 21 4.45 4.07 4.94
CA LEU A 21 4.01 2.98 4.07
C LEU A 21 3.51 3.52 2.71
N ALA A 22 2.71 4.58 2.70
CA ALA A 22 2.24 5.21 1.46
C ALA A 22 3.41 5.70 0.59
N ALA A 23 4.40 6.36 1.20
CA ALA A 23 5.60 6.81 0.48
C ALA A 23 6.35 5.63 -0.16
N GLN A 24 6.56 4.55 0.59
CA GLN A 24 7.25 3.36 0.10
C GLN A 24 6.45 2.61 -0.98
N LEU A 25 5.13 2.52 -0.83
CA LEU A 25 4.25 1.89 -1.80
C LEU A 25 4.22 2.68 -3.13
N SER A 26 4.39 4.01 -3.06
CA SER A 26 4.46 4.84 -4.26
C SER A 26 5.66 4.48 -5.14
N ASP A 27 6.80 4.15 -4.53
CA ASP A 27 8.02 3.73 -5.26
C ASP A 27 7.83 2.41 -6.04
N ILE A 28 6.94 1.52 -5.57
CA ILE A 28 6.70 0.22 -6.22
C ILE A 28 5.53 0.23 -7.21
N GLY A 29 4.82 1.35 -7.33
CA GLY A 29 3.81 1.60 -8.37
C GLY A 29 2.39 1.85 -7.87
N PHE A 30 2.15 2.01 -6.57
CA PHE A 30 0.85 2.42 -6.06
C PHE A 30 0.61 3.91 -6.31
N GLU A 31 -0.61 4.25 -6.72
CA GLU A 31 -0.97 5.60 -7.19
C GLU A 31 -1.94 6.33 -6.24
N SER A 32 -2.67 5.59 -5.40
CA SER A 32 -3.67 6.16 -4.49
C SER A 32 -3.68 5.44 -3.15
N PHE A 33 -3.87 6.22 -2.08
CA PHE A 33 -3.80 5.77 -0.70
C PHE A 33 -4.98 6.35 0.08
N VAL A 34 -5.74 5.50 0.75
CA VAL A 34 -6.91 5.88 1.55
C VAL A 34 -6.74 5.29 2.94
N LYS A 35 -6.72 6.16 3.96
CA LYS A 35 -6.64 5.73 5.36
C LYS A 35 -7.86 4.88 5.71
N SER A 36 -7.65 3.72 6.30
CA SER A 36 -8.70 2.82 6.77
C SER A 36 -8.69 2.74 8.30
N ASN A 37 -9.76 2.20 8.90
CA ASN A 37 -9.85 2.01 10.35
C ASN A 37 -8.81 1.02 10.93
N THR A 38 -8.03 0.37 10.08
CA THR A 38 -7.06 -0.66 10.48
C THR A 38 -5.68 -0.44 9.84
N GLY A 39 -5.45 0.71 9.19
CA GLY A 39 -4.22 0.99 8.44
C GLY A 39 -4.46 1.74 7.14
N LEU A 40 -4.12 1.14 6.00
CA LEU A 40 -4.03 1.82 4.71
C LEU A 40 -4.58 0.96 3.55
N LEU A 41 -5.52 1.51 2.79
CA LEU A 41 -5.93 0.99 1.49
C LEU A 41 -5.06 1.63 0.41
N ALA A 42 -4.44 0.82 -0.44
CA ALA A 42 -3.63 1.30 -1.54
C ALA A 42 -4.10 0.72 -2.87
N TYR A 43 -4.06 1.53 -3.92
CA TYR A 43 -4.49 1.17 -5.27
C TYR A 43 -3.33 1.21 -6.25
N VAL A 44 -3.20 0.16 -7.04
CA VAL A 44 -2.16 0.00 -8.06
C VAL A 44 -2.79 -0.52 -9.35
N PRO A 45 -2.36 -0.04 -10.54
CA PRO A 45 -2.83 -0.60 -11.80
C PRO A 45 -2.53 -2.11 -11.88
N GLU A 46 -3.52 -2.90 -12.34
CA GLU A 46 -3.37 -4.35 -12.55
C GLU A 46 -2.06 -4.77 -13.26
N PRO A 47 -1.58 -4.07 -14.33
CA PRO A 47 -0.32 -4.45 -14.99
C PRO A 47 0.95 -4.14 -14.16
N THR A 48 0.87 -3.28 -13.16
CA THR A 48 2.01 -2.86 -12.32
C THR A 48 2.05 -3.62 -10.99
N PHE A 49 0.95 -4.28 -10.63
CA PHE A 49 0.83 -5.05 -9.40
C PHE A 49 1.83 -6.23 -9.39
N SER A 50 2.63 -6.30 -8.34
CA SER A 50 3.59 -7.39 -8.12
C SER A 50 3.67 -7.69 -6.63
N THR A 51 3.30 -8.92 -6.25
CA THR A 51 3.39 -9.38 -4.86
C THR A 51 4.83 -9.46 -4.38
N GLU A 52 5.77 -9.81 -5.25
CA GLU A 52 7.20 -9.88 -4.92
C GLU A 52 7.76 -8.54 -4.43
N LYS A 53 7.33 -7.43 -5.06
CA LYS A 53 7.71 -6.08 -4.62
C LYS A 53 7.13 -5.74 -3.24
N ILE A 54 5.90 -6.17 -2.98
CA ILE A 54 5.23 -5.96 -1.69
C ILE A 54 5.93 -6.77 -0.59
N ASP A 55 6.22 -8.05 -0.85
CA ASP A 55 6.93 -8.92 0.10
C ASP A 55 8.33 -8.37 0.40
N THR A 56 9.06 -7.91 -0.62
CA THR A 56 10.39 -7.29 -0.44
C THR A 56 10.31 -6.03 0.40
N LEU A 57 9.23 -5.25 0.27
CA LEU A 57 9.03 -4.03 1.03
C LEU A 57 8.71 -4.31 2.51
N LEU A 58 8.01 -5.41 2.80
CA LEU A 58 7.52 -5.78 4.14
C LEU A 58 8.43 -6.76 4.90
N GLN A 59 9.60 -7.10 4.36
CA GLN A 59 10.62 -7.92 5.05
C GLN A 59 11.18 -7.23 6.31
#